data_AF-A0AAU4SWL5-F1
#
_entry.id   AF-A0AAU4SWL5-F1
#
_cell.length_a   1.000
_cell.length_b   1.000
_cell.length_c   1.000
_cell.angle_alpha   90.00
_cell.angle_beta   90.00
_cell.angle_gamma   90.00
#
_symmetry.space_group_name_H-M   'P 1'
#
loop_
_entity.id
_entity.type
_entity.pdbx_description
1 polymer ?
#
loop_
_entity_poly.entity_id
_entity_poly.type
_entity_poly.pdbx_seq_one_letter_code
_entity_poly.pdbx_strand_id
1 'polypeptide(L)'
;MNEPNRSAPVGVIIAVDPDRFAEVVEALRQAGLTVTGEQPILGTLSGTVAEDRIPALEAVDGVDSVDRDRTVQLPPPDSPIQ
;
A
#
# COMPACT_ATOMS: atom_id res chain seq x y z
N MET A 1 18.30 -16.76 -8.85
CA MET A 1 17.93 -15.33 -8.84
C MET A 1 16.44 -15.32 -9.16
N ASN A 2 15.59 -15.19 -8.14
CA ASN A 2 14.13 -15.22 -8.35
C ASN A 2 13.72 -13.85 -8.87
N GLU A 3 13.20 -13.77 -10.09
CA GLU A 3 12.57 -12.56 -10.59
C GLU A 3 11.38 -12.21 -9.69
N PRO A 4 11.21 -10.93 -9.28
CA PRO A 4 10.02 -10.52 -8.55
C PRO A 4 8.81 -10.78 -9.45
N ASN A 5 7.89 -11.64 -8.98
CA ASN A 5 6.64 -11.90 -9.65
C ASN A 5 5.81 -10.61 -9.63
N ARG A 6 5.88 -9.81 -10.70
CA ARG A 6 5.20 -8.51 -10.81
C ARG A 6 3.68 -8.58 -10.67
N SER A 7 3.10 -9.77 -10.79
CA SER A 7 1.67 -10.01 -10.61
C SER A 7 1.31 -10.56 -9.23
N ALA A 8 2.28 -10.80 -8.34
CA ALA A 8 1.99 -11.21 -6.97
C ALA A 8 1.39 -10.03 -6.18
N PRO A 9 0.38 -10.29 -5.34
CA PRO A 9 -0.16 -9.26 -4.46
C PRO A 9 0.87 -8.86 -3.41
N VAL A 10 1.04 -7.56 -3.23
CA VAL A 10 1.89 -6.94 -2.21
C VAL A 10 1.03 -6.10 -1.27
N GLY A 11 1.42 -6.03 0.00
CA GLY A 11 0.79 -5.12 0.96
C GLY A 11 1.16 -3.67 0.65
N VAL A 12 0.22 -2.75 0.85
CA VAL A 12 0.43 -1.32 0.72
C VAL A 12 -0.29 -0.57 1.84
N ILE A 13 0.30 0.56 2.23
CA ILE A 13 -0.29 1.61 3.05
C ILE A 13 -0.40 2.84 2.16
N ILE A 14 -1.55 3.50 2.15
CA ILE A 14 -1.82 4.63 1.27
C ILE A 14 -2.28 5.80 2.13
N ALA A 15 -1.66 6.96 1.91
CA ALA A 15 -2.13 8.23 2.45
C ALA A 15 -2.96 8.96 1.38
N VAL A 16 -4.09 9.53 1.80
CA VAL A 16 -5.07 10.18 0.94
C VAL A 16 -5.63 11.44 1.59
N ASP A 17 -6.23 12.30 0.78
CA ASP A 17 -7.00 13.45 1.24
C ASP A 17 -8.17 13.00 2.15
N PRO A 18 -8.16 13.34 3.45
CA PRO A 18 -9.20 12.93 4.39
C PRO A 18 -10.55 13.59 4.12
N ASP A 19 -10.59 14.77 3.49
CA ASP A 19 -11.85 15.46 3.15
C ASP A 19 -12.61 14.73 2.02
N ARG A 20 -11.89 13.93 1.22
CA ARG A 20 -12.42 13.15 0.10
C ARG A 20 -12.30 11.63 0.32
N PHE A 21 -12.03 11.20 1.55
CA PHE A 21 -11.62 9.82 1.86
C PHE A 21 -12.49 8.75 1.18
N ALA A 22 -13.83 8.82 1.33
CA ALA A 22 -14.74 7.83 0.78
C ALA A 22 -14.70 7.76 -0.76
N GLU A 23 -14.57 8.90 -1.43
CA GLU A 23 -14.45 8.99 -2.89
C GLU A 23 -13.14 8.34 -3.36
N VAL A 24 -12.03 8.68 -2.69
CA VAL A 24 -10.69 8.17 -3.04
C VAL A 24 -10.60 6.66 -2.78
N VAL A 25 -11.18 6.16 -1.69
CA VAL A 25 -11.23 4.70 -1.40
C VAL A 25 -11.91 3.95 -2.52
N GLU A 26 -13.06 4.43 -3.02
CA GLU A 26 -13.75 3.78 -4.13
C GLU A 26 -12.94 3.82 -5.43
N ALA A 27 -12.29 4.95 -5.73
CA ALA A 27 -11.39 5.06 -6.88
C ALA A 27 -10.21 4.07 -6.80
N LEU A 28 -9.62 3.92 -5.60
CA LEU A 28 -8.55 2.95 -5.34
C LEU A 28 -9.02 1.51 -5.53
N ARG A 29 -10.25 1.17 -5.11
CA ARG A 29 -10.84 -0.15 -5.37
C ARG A 29 -10.99 -0.41 -6.87
N GLN A 30 -11.45 0.57 -7.64
CA GLN A 30 -11.54 0.46 -9.10
C GLN A 30 -10.18 0.32 -9.78
N ALA A 31 -9.14 0.95 -9.22
CA ALA A 31 -7.75 0.81 -9.68
C ALA A 31 -7.13 -0.57 -9.31
N GLY A 32 -7.80 -1.37 -8.48
CA GLY A 32 -7.43 -2.74 -8.17
C GLY A 32 -6.92 -2.98 -6.75
N LEU A 33 -7.06 -2.00 -5.85
CA LEU A 33 -6.76 -2.19 -4.44
C LEU A 33 -7.81 -3.07 -3.77
N THR A 34 -7.36 -4.12 -3.08
CA THR A 34 -8.19 -4.83 -2.10
C THR A 34 -7.93 -4.24 -0.72
N VAL A 35 -8.87 -3.42 -0.22
CA VAL A 35 -8.74 -2.76 1.08
C VAL A 35 -8.87 -3.76 2.22
N THR A 36 -7.94 -3.72 3.18
CA THR A 36 -7.91 -4.55 4.38
C THR A 36 -8.18 -3.77 5.66
N GLY A 37 -8.03 -2.44 5.63
CA GLY A 37 -8.31 -1.56 6.76
C GLY A 37 -8.37 -0.10 6.33
N GLU A 38 -9.25 0.67 6.97
CA GLU A 38 -9.45 2.09 6.70
C GLU A 38 -9.26 2.87 8.00
N GLN A 39 -8.54 3.99 7.95
CA GLN A 39 -8.40 4.95 9.05
C GLN A 39 -8.79 6.37 8.56
N PRO A 40 -10.11 6.65 8.40
CA PRO A 40 -10.58 7.89 7.76
C PRO A 40 -10.10 9.16 8.45
N ILE A 41 -10.03 9.15 9.78
CA ILE A 41 -9.59 10.30 10.59
C ILE A 41 -8.11 10.65 10.30
N LEU A 42 -7.29 9.64 9.99
CA LEU A 42 -5.87 9.82 9.71
C LEU A 42 -5.59 10.05 8.22
N GLY A 43 -6.59 9.91 7.34
CA GLY A 43 -6.38 9.95 5.90
C GLY A 43 -5.55 8.76 5.38
N THR A 44 -5.62 7.59 6.04
CA THR A 44 -4.85 6.41 5.61
C THR A 44 -5.71 5.18 5.42
N LEU A 45 -5.25 4.28 4.56
CA LEU A 45 -5.82 2.95 4.39
C LEU A 45 -4.71 1.92 4.11
N SER A 46 -4.99 0.67 4.44
CA SER A 46 -4.15 -0.47 4.12
C SER A 46 -4.87 -1.40 3.14
N GLY A 47 -4.10 -2.08 2.29
CA GLY A 47 -4.65 -3.06 1.38
C GLY A 47 -3.59 -3.90 0.69
N THR A 48 -4.05 -4.70 -0.26
CA THR A 48 -3.18 -5.48 -1.16
C THR A 48 -3.48 -5.15 -2.60
N VAL A 49 -2.45 -5.08 -3.43
CA VAL A 49 -2.55 -4.80 -4.87
C VAL A 49 -1.51 -5.61 -5.64
N ALA A 50 -1.74 -5.91 -6.91
CA ALA A 50 -0.69 -6.43 -7.77
C ALA A 50 0.47 -5.42 -7.87
N GLU A 51 1.71 -5.89 -7.80
CA GLU A 51 2.89 -5.01 -7.75
C GLU A 51 2.98 -4.08 -8.97
N ASP A 52 2.60 -4.55 -10.16
CA ASP A 52 2.55 -3.78 -11.40
C ASP A 52 1.45 -2.70 -11.44
N ARG A 53 0.51 -2.70 -10.50
CA ARG A 53 -0.57 -1.71 -10.38
C ARG A 53 -0.32 -0.60 -9.39
N ILE A 54 0.80 -0.61 -8.65
CA ILE A 54 1.16 0.48 -7.73
C ILE A 54 1.13 1.86 -8.44
N PRO A 55 1.69 2.04 -9.65
CA PRO A 55 1.63 3.34 -10.34
C PRO A 55 0.19 3.79 -10.69
N ALA A 56 -0.74 2.85 -10.84
CA ALA A 56 -2.14 3.17 -11.08
C ALA A 56 -2.83 3.70 -9.80
N LEU A 57 -2.40 3.24 -8.62
CA LEU A 57 -2.88 3.77 -7.35
C LEU A 57 -2.32 5.18 -7.09
N GLU A 58 -1.03 5.41 -7.37
CA GLU A 58 -0.39 6.73 -7.24
C GLU A 58 -1.01 7.80 -8.14
N ALA A 59 -1.62 7.39 -9.26
CA ALA A 59 -2.28 8.29 -10.21
C ALA A 59 -3.73 8.65 -9.84
N VAL A 60 -4.29 8.06 -8.78
CA VAL A 60 -5.65 8.40 -8.33
C VAL A 60 -5.64 9.79 -7.69
N ASP A 61 -6.53 10.66 -8.15
CA ASP A 61 -6.71 12.00 -7.59
C ASP A 61 -7.11 11.91 -6.11
N GLY A 62 -6.42 12.68 -5.26
CA GLY A 62 -6.56 12.61 -3.80
C GLY A 62 -5.68 11.56 -3.11
N VAL A 63 -4.80 10.84 -3.83
CA VAL A 63 -3.72 10.04 -3.22
C VAL A 63 -2.48 10.90 -3.03
N ASP A 64 -1.96 10.93 -1.82
CA ASP A 64 -0.71 11.63 -1.47
C ASP A 64 0.51 10.73 -1.63
N SER A 65 0.40 9.46 -1.20
CA SER A 65 1.49 8.49 -1.30
C SER A 65 1.00 7.04 -1.21
N VAL A 66 1.76 6.14 -1.84
CA VAL A 66 1.57 4.69 -1.78
C VAL A 66 2.86 4.06 -1.29
N ASP A 67 2.85 3.56 -0.05
CA ASP A 67 3.97 2.87 0.55
C ASP A 67 3.78 1.37 0.48
N ARG A 68 4.75 0.67 -0.13
CA ARG A 68 4.78 -0.79 -0.09
C ARG A 68 5.06 -1.26 1.33
N ASP A 69 4.21 -2.12 1.87
CA ASP A 69 4.47 -2.83 3.12
C ASP A 69 5.70 -3.72 2.94
N ARG A 70 6.74 -3.46 3.73
CA ARG A 70 7.99 -4.21 3.72
C ARG A 70 8.10 -4.91 5.06
N THR A 71 8.15 -6.24 5.03
CA THR A 71 8.58 -7.00 6.20
C THR A 71 10.06 -6.73 6.45
N VAL A 72 10.35 -5.84 7.39
CA VAL A 72 11.70 -5.66 7.92
C VAL A 72 11.87 -6.64 9.06
N GLN A 73 12.80 -7.59 8.91
CA GLN A 73 13.13 -8.53 9.96
C GLN A 73 14.31 -7.98 10.75
N LEU A 74 14.14 -7.83 12.07
CA LEU A 74 15.26 -7.55 12.95
C LEU A 74 16.27 -8.69 12.86
N PRO A 75 17.58 -8.39 12.88
CA PRO A 75 18.59 -9.43 13.01
C PRO A 75 18.28 -10.32 14.23
N PRO A 76 18.52 -11.63 14.16
CA PRO A 76 18.34 -12.50 15.32
C PRO A 76 19.21 -12.03 16.49
N PRO A 77 18.85 -12.34 17.75
CA PRO A 77 19.55 -11.84 18.94
C PRO A 77 21.06 -12.10 18.96
N ASP A 78 21.49 -13.20 18.32
CA ASP A 78 22.89 -13.63 18.24
C ASP A 78 23.66 -13.00 17.06
N SER A 79 23.03 -12.06 16.33
CA SER A 79 23.65 -11.35 15.21
C SER A 79 24.75 -10.38 15.69
N PRO A 80 25.91 -10.31 15.02
CA PRO A 80 26.99 -9.38 15.36
C PRO A 80 26.68 -7.91 15.02
N ILE A 81 25.57 -7.66 14.33
CA ILE A 81 25.05 -6.34 13.97
C ILE A 81 23.64 -6.21 14.54
N GLN A 82 23.41 -5.08 15.21
CA GLN A 82 22.10 -4.60 15.64
C GLN A 82 21.72 -3.37 14.82
#